data_AF-A0A9D7XBZ5-F1
#
_entry.id   AF-A0A9D7XBZ5-F1
#
_cell.length_a   1.000
_cell.length_b   1.000
_cell.length_c   1.000
_cell.angle_alpha   90.00
_cell.angle_beta   90.00
_cell.angle_gamma   90.00
#
_symmetry.space_group_name_H-M   'P 1'
#
loop_
_entity.id
_entity.type
_entity.pdbx_description
1 polymer ?
#
loop_
_entity_poly.entity_id
_entity_poly.type
_entity_poly.pdbx_seq_one_letter_code
_entity_poly.pdbx_strand_id
1 'polypeptide(L)'
;MNAAATSHALAPDLALLAPPSFAIRPSAQGLVGSEAGSGAVLSLLLKPTAAGGLGHERLIESALAMMQKKHAGAERIGAPQTISVDGSSGRSALMRATTAANASIHIVLTTVIAPDPANAQAQRNLIAVLEVPTGAFEQRRGHYLGLVQRHLRIGAVRSAQPPPVLELAPMEAPKGAGAGAGRDRTAACRGAAAPQRPAIARTHAADTGACRRG
;
A
#
# COMPACT_ATOMS: atom_id res chain seq x y z
N MET A 1 -29.37 -12.47 6.57
CA MET A 1 -28.04 -12.75 7.16
C MET A 1 -27.15 -11.55 6.90
N ASN A 2 -26.54 -10.96 7.93
CA ASN A 2 -25.53 -9.90 7.73
C ASN A 2 -24.17 -10.57 7.52
N ALA A 3 -23.64 -10.53 6.31
CA ALA A 3 -22.25 -10.89 6.09
C ALA A 3 -21.33 -9.89 6.82
N ALA A 4 -20.23 -10.37 7.40
CA ALA A 4 -19.31 -9.53 8.14
C ALA A 4 -18.37 -8.75 7.20
N ALA A 5 -17.96 -7.55 7.61
CA ALA A 5 -16.91 -6.81 6.92
C ALA A 5 -15.57 -7.57 7.02
N THR A 6 -14.79 -7.59 5.95
CA THR A 6 -13.49 -8.29 5.92
C THR A 6 -12.33 -7.29 6.06
N SER A 7 -11.32 -7.63 6.86
CA SER A 7 -10.17 -6.75 7.10
C SER A 7 -9.03 -7.03 6.14
N HIS A 8 -8.53 -5.99 5.46
CA HIS A 8 -7.43 -6.08 4.50
C HIS A 8 -6.32 -5.11 4.89
N ALA A 9 -5.15 -5.63 5.27
CA ALA A 9 -4.02 -4.81 5.70
C ALA A 9 -3.35 -4.09 4.51
N LEU A 10 -3.09 -2.79 4.68
CA LEU A 10 -2.29 -1.92 3.81
C LEU A 10 -0.89 -1.68 4.40
N ALA A 11 -0.80 -1.65 5.72
CA ALA A 11 0.42 -1.62 6.54
C ALA A 11 0.09 -2.26 7.92
N PRO A 12 1.06 -2.47 8.83
CA PRO A 12 0.81 -3.10 10.13
C PRO A 12 -0.28 -2.43 10.98
N ASP A 13 -0.53 -1.14 10.77
CA ASP A 13 -1.45 -0.25 11.48
C ASP A 13 -2.40 0.51 10.50
N LEU A 14 -2.57 -0.02 9.28
CA LEU A 14 -3.50 0.50 8.28
C LEU A 14 -4.32 -0.66 7.72
N ALA A 15 -5.63 -0.61 7.84
CA ALA A 15 -6.52 -1.66 7.30
C ALA A 15 -7.76 -1.07 6.64
N LEU A 16 -8.23 -1.72 5.57
CA LEU A 16 -9.57 -1.51 5.02
C LEU A 16 -10.51 -2.58 5.58
N LEU A 17 -11.52 -2.17 6.33
CA LEU A 17 -12.66 -3.00 6.73
C LEU A 17 -13.70 -3.03 5.61
N ALA A 18 -13.41 -3.79 4.56
CA ALA A 18 -14.19 -3.82 3.33
C ALA A 18 -15.67 -4.24 3.59
N PRO A 19 -16.65 -3.52 3.01
CA PRO A 19 -18.04 -3.96 3.03
C PRO A 19 -18.19 -5.35 2.41
N PRO A 20 -19.16 -6.18 2.85
CA PRO A 20 -19.33 -7.53 2.31
C PRO A 20 -19.67 -7.59 0.81
N SER A 21 -20.14 -6.48 0.22
CA SER A 21 -20.40 -6.37 -1.22
C SER A 21 -19.11 -6.24 -2.04
N PHE A 22 -17.98 -5.88 -1.42
CA PHE A 22 -16.67 -5.73 -2.07
C PHE A 22 -15.79 -6.96 -1.88
N ALA A 23 -15.39 -7.57 -3.00
CA ALA A 23 -14.29 -8.52 -3.03
C ALA A 23 -12.96 -7.73 -3.19
N ILE A 24 -12.12 -7.71 -2.16
CA ILE A 24 -10.80 -7.05 -2.17
C ILE A 24 -9.69 -8.10 -2.39
N ARG A 25 -8.64 -7.70 -3.12
CA ARG A 25 -7.44 -8.50 -3.37
C ARG A 25 -6.17 -7.60 -3.30
N PRO A 26 -5.03 -8.13 -2.85
CA PRO A 26 -3.75 -7.44 -2.99
C PRO A 26 -3.36 -7.23 -4.46
N SER A 27 -2.58 -6.18 -4.72
CA SER A 27 -1.93 -5.90 -6.00
C SER A 27 -0.48 -5.47 -5.78
N ALA A 28 0.32 -5.40 -6.85
CA ALA A 28 1.71 -4.93 -6.78
C ALA A 28 1.86 -3.47 -6.28
N GLN A 29 0.78 -2.71 -6.19
CA GLN A 29 0.77 -1.30 -5.80
C GLN A 29 -0.06 -1.02 -4.53
N GLY A 30 -0.80 -2.00 -4.01
CA GLY A 30 -1.65 -1.83 -2.82
C GLY A 30 -2.82 -2.82 -2.80
N LEU A 31 -4.06 -2.33 -2.70
CA LEU A 31 -5.28 -3.15 -2.75
C LEU A 31 -6.17 -2.74 -3.92
N VAL A 32 -6.85 -3.72 -4.53
CA VAL A 32 -7.89 -3.50 -5.54
C VAL A 32 -9.15 -4.26 -5.12
N GLY A 33 -10.31 -3.63 -5.32
CA GLY A 33 -11.61 -4.16 -4.96
C GLY A 33 -12.64 -4.00 -6.05
N SER A 34 -13.59 -4.93 -6.12
CA SER A 34 -14.76 -4.84 -7.00
C SER A 34 -16.03 -5.12 -6.21
N GLU A 35 -17.07 -4.31 -6.39
CA GLU A 35 -18.38 -4.52 -5.78
C GLU A 35 -19.32 -5.31 -6.70
N ALA A 36 -19.89 -6.39 -6.17
CA ALA A 36 -20.88 -7.19 -6.88
C ALA A 36 -22.17 -6.39 -7.15
N GLY A 37 -22.73 -6.55 -8.35
CA GLY A 37 -24.02 -5.95 -8.76
C GLY A 37 -23.97 -4.47 -9.15
N SER A 38 -23.04 -3.66 -8.63
CA SER A 38 -22.90 -2.24 -9.00
C SER A 38 -21.83 -1.99 -10.07
N GLY A 39 -20.85 -2.89 -10.21
CA GLY A 39 -19.69 -2.68 -11.07
C GLY A 39 -18.69 -1.63 -10.55
N ALA A 40 -18.82 -1.20 -9.28
CA ALA A 40 -17.87 -0.27 -8.67
C ALA A 40 -16.49 -0.92 -8.47
N VAL A 41 -15.43 -0.16 -8.74
CA VAL A 41 -14.03 -0.59 -8.60
C VAL A 41 -13.30 0.36 -7.65
N LEU A 42 -12.72 -0.21 -6.60
CA LEU A 42 -11.89 0.49 -5.62
C LEU A 42 -10.41 0.18 -5.88
N SER A 43 -9.56 1.19 -5.90
CA SER A 43 -8.10 1.06 -5.90
C SER A 43 -7.53 1.85 -4.74
N LEU A 44 -6.63 1.25 -3.96
CA LEU A 44 -5.97 1.85 -2.80
C LEU A 44 -4.46 1.74 -2.96
N LEU A 45 -3.80 2.89 -3.01
CA LEU A 45 -2.35 3.04 -3.09
C LEU A 45 -1.84 3.62 -1.76
N LEU A 46 -0.80 3.03 -1.19
CA LEU A 46 -0.09 3.59 -0.04
C LEU A 46 1.32 4.02 -0.47
N LYS A 47 1.67 5.30 -0.31
CA LYS A 47 2.98 5.84 -0.69
C LYS A 47 3.67 6.54 0.50
N PRO A 48 4.83 6.05 0.97
CA PRO A 48 5.63 6.77 1.96
C PRO A 48 6.31 8.00 1.33
N THR A 49 6.42 9.09 2.09
CA THR A 49 7.25 10.27 1.79
C THR A 49 7.85 10.84 3.08
N ALA A 50 8.80 11.78 2.96
CA ALA A 50 9.20 12.59 4.10
C ALA A 50 8.00 13.34 4.72
N ALA A 51 8.00 13.52 6.04
CA ALA A 51 7.01 14.29 6.77
C ALA A 51 6.98 15.75 6.26
N GLY A 52 5.80 16.28 5.98
CA GLY A 52 5.61 17.59 5.34
C GLY A 52 5.98 17.66 3.85
N GLY A 53 6.57 16.60 3.28
CA GLY A 53 7.06 16.59 1.89
C GLY A 53 5.96 16.69 0.82
N LEU A 54 4.73 16.26 1.14
CA LEU A 54 3.54 16.48 0.31
C LEU A 54 2.36 16.92 1.18
N GLY A 55 1.75 18.05 0.83
CA GLY A 55 0.47 18.48 1.39
C GLY A 55 -0.72 17.91 0.63
N HIS A 56 -1.90 17.91 1.28
CA HIS A 56 -3.16 17.40 0.74
C HIS A 56 -3.50 17.94 -0.66
N GLU A 57 -3.33 19.24 -0.89
CA GLU A 57 -3.62 19.87 -2.18
C GLU A 57 -2.72 19.32 -3.30
N ARG A 58 -1.44 19.06 -3.03
CA ARG A 58 -0.54 18.45 -4.02
C ARG A 58 -0.88 16.99 -4.29
N LEU A 59 -1.32 16.25 -3.28
CA LEU A 59 -1.77 14.85 -3.45
C LEU A 59 -3.05 14.77 -4.27
N ILE A 60 -4.06 15.60 -3.95
CA ILE A 60 -5.35 15.57 -4.65
C ILE A 60 -5.15 16.00 -6.11
N GLU A 61 -4.44 17.12 -6.38
CA GLU A 61 -4.20 17.58 -7.76
C GLU A 61 -3.32 16.59 -8.56
N SER A 62 -2.33 15.95 -7.94
CA SER A 62 -1.54 14.88 -8.60
C SER A 62 -2.42 13.69 -8.98
N ALA A 63 -3.35 13.28 -8.11
CA ALA A 63 -4.23 12.15 -8.38
C ALA A 63 -5.37 12.51 -9.35
N LEU A 64 -5.89 13.75 -9.33
CA LEU A 64 -6.79 14.28 -10.35
C LEU A 64 -6.13 14.21 -11.74
N ALA A 65 -4.87 14.64 -11.86
CA ALA A 65 -4.11 14.57 -13.11
C ALA A 65 -3.89 13.11 -13.59
N MET A 66 -3.69 12.16 -12.67
CA MET A 66 -3.66 10.73 -13.02
C MET A 66 -5.01 10.23 -13.56
N MET A 67 -6.13 10.63 -12.93
CA MET A 67 -7.46 10.24 -13.41
C MET A 67 -7.82 10.88 -14.75
N GLN A 68 -7.42 12.12 -14.99
CA GLN A 68 -7.56 12.81 -16.29
C GLN A 68 -6.73 12.15 -17.40
N LYS A 69 -5.56 11.61 -17.07
CA LYS A 69 -4.76 10.81 -18.01
C LYS A 69 -5.39 9.44 -18.28
N LYS A 70 -6.05 8.83 -17.29
CA LYS A 70 -6.73 7.52 -17.42
C LYS A 70 -8.06 7.61 -18.18
N HIS A 71 -8.83 8.68 -17.95
CA HIS A 71 -10.14 8.90 -18.56
C HIS A 71 -10.17 10.27 -19.24
N ALA A 72 -10.22 10.27 -20.58
CA ALA A 72 -10.34 11.49 -21.36
C ALA A 72 -11.62 12.26 -20.97
N GLY A 73 -11.50 13.57 -20.74
CA GLY A 73 -12.62 14.41 -20.30
C GLY A 73 -13.07 14.17 -18.86
N ALA A 74 -12.19 13.69 -17.96
CA ALA A 74 -12.51 13.62 -16.53
C ALA A 74 -12.53 15.02 -15.89
N GLU A 75 -13.67 15.42 -15.35
CA GLU A 75 -13.93 16.76 -14.81
C GLU A 75 -14.29 16.70 -13.32
N ARG A 76 -13.74 17.61 -12.51
CA ARG A 76 -14.03 17.70 -11.07
C ARG A 76 -15.40 18.34 -10.83
N ILE A 77 -16.27 17.65 -10.09
CA ILE A 77 -17.56 18.17 -9.65
C ILE A 77 -17.38 18.87 -8.30
N GLY A 78 -17.32 20.21 -8.34
CA GLY A 78 -17.24 21.06 -7.15
C GLY A 78 -15.84 21.16 -6.52
N ALA A 79 -15.79 21.65 -5.29
CA ALA A 79 -14.56 21.80 -4.52
C ALA A 79 -14.23 20.52 -3.72
N PRO A 80 -12.94 20.16 -3.53
CA PRO A 80 -12.54 19.10 -2.61
C PRO A 80 -13.05 19.35 -1.19
N GLN A 81 -13.59 18.32 -0.56
CA GLN A 81 -14.10 18.34 0.81
C GLN A 81 -13.02 17.86 1.79
N THR A 82 -12.93 18.47 2.97
CA THR A 82 -12.13 17.93 4.08
C THR A 82 -12.81 16.68 4.63
N ILE A 83 -12.03 15.64 4.91
CA ILE A 83 -12.46 14.49 5.69
C ILE A 83 -11.51 14.23 6.86
N SER A 84 -11.96 13.44 7.83
CA SER A 84 -11.12 12.91 8.91
C SER A 84 -11.36 11.41 9.04
N VAL A 85 -10.28 10.64 9.16
CA VAL A 85 -10.29 9.18 9.36
C VAL A 85 -9.42 8.86 10.55
N ASP A 86 -10.03 8.35 11.63
CA ASP A 86 -9.36 8.00 12.89
C ASP A 86 -8.36 9.07 13.38
N GLY A 87 -8.75 10.35 13.29
CA GLY A 87 -7.94 11.52 13.66
C GLY A 87 -6.94 11.99 12.60
N SER A 88 -6.67 11.20 11.55
CA SER A 88 -5.86 11.61 10.41
C SER A 88 -6.65 12.49 9.45
N SER A 89 -6.02 13.54 8.94
CA SER A 89 -6.65 14.48 7.99
C SER A 89 -6.63 13.94 6.56
N GLY A 90 -7.64 14.30 5.77
CA GLY A 90 -7.73 13.93 4.36
C GLY A 90 -8.57 14.89 3.52
N ARG A 91 -8.57 14.67 2.21
CA ARG A 91 -9.42 15.34 1.23
C ARG A 91 -10.20 14.31 0.42
N SER A 92 -11.41 14.67 0.00
CA SER A 92 -12.19 13.89 -0.97
C SER A 92 -12.68 14.80 -2.11
N ALA A 93 -12.46 14.39 -3.34
CA ALA A 93 -12.91 15.07 -4.54
C ALA A 93 -13.80 14.13 -5.37
N LEU A 94 -14.91 14.66 -5.88
CA LEU A 94 -15.77 13.96 -6.83
C LEU A 94 -15.38 14.39 -8.25
N MET A 95 -15.32 13.44 -9.17
CA MET A 95 -15.22 13.71 -10.60
C MET A 95 -16.32 12.96 -11.36
N ARG A 96 -16.60 13.41 -12.58
CA ARG A 96 -17.32 12.64 -13.60
C ARG A 96 -16.38 12.41 -14.77
N ALA A 97 -16.47 11.24 -15.38
CA ALA A 97 -15.66 10.89 -16.52
C ALA A 97 -16.39 9.91 -17.45
N THR A 98 -15.86 9.74 -18.66
CA THR A 98 -16.27 8.70 -19.59
C THR A 98 -15.13 7.69 -19.72
N THR A 99 -15.46 6.39 -19.62
CA THR A 99 -14.49 5.31 -19.83
C THR A 99 -14.17 5.11 -21.30
N ALA A 100 -13.08 4.39 -21.62
CA ALA A 100 -12.75 4.02 -23.00
C ALA A 100 -13.85 3.18 -23.70
N ALA A 101 -14.76 2.55 -22.93
CA ALA A 101 -15.94 1.85 -23.42
C ALA A 101 -17.18 2.77 -23.55
N ASN A 102 -17.01 4.10 -23.54
CA ASN A 102 -18.06 5.12 -23.57
C ASN A 102 -19.08 5.07 -22.40
N ALA A 103 -18.84 4.27 -21.36
CA ALA A 103 -19.68 4.29 -20.16
C ALA A 103 -19.37 5.49 -19.26
N SER A 104 -20.40 6.23 -18.86
CA SER A 104 -20.31 7.32 -17.86
C SER A 104 -20.09 6.76 -16.46
N ILE A 105 -19.08 7.30 -15.77
CA ILE A 105 -18.74 6.97 -14.39
C ILE A 105 -18.61 8.23 -13.52
N HIS A 106 -18.82 8.04 -12.23
CA HIS A 106 -18.34 8.94 -11.19
C HIS A 106 -17.07 8.37 -10.56
N ILE A 107 -16.15 9.23 -10.19
CA ILE A 107 -14.90 8.87 -9.52
C ILE A 107 -14.87 9.60 -8.18
N VAL A 108 -14.86 8.85 -7.08
CA VAL A 108 -14.58 9.41 -5.75
C VAL A 108 -13.09 9.20 -5.48
N LEU A 109 -12.34 10.30 -5.51
CA LEU A 109 -10.91 10.33 -5.20
C LEU A 109 -10.75 10.80 -3.76
N THR A 110 -10.11 10.00 -2.91
CA THR A 110 -9.87 10.35 -1.50
C THR A 110 -8.40 10.21 -1.15
N THR A 111 -7.81 11.25 -0.56
CA THR A 111 -6.43 11.24 -0.05
C THR A 111 -6.44 11.38 1.47
N VAL A 112 -5.55 10.66 2.15
CA VAL A 112 -5.34 10.75 3.61
C VAL A 112 -3.85 10.79 3.89
N ILE A 113 -3.43 11.68 4.79
CA ILE A 113 -2.04 11.74 5.28
C ILE A 113 -2.05 11.28 6.73
N ALA A 114 -1.31 10.21 7.01
CA ALA A 114 -1.07 9.70 8.36
C ALA A 114 0.43 9.73 8.66
N PRO A 115 0.85 9.97 9.92
CA PRO A 115 2.24 9.76 10.31
C PRO A 115 2.65 8.30 10.11
N ASP A 116 3.94 8.04 9.93
CA ASP A 116 4.50 6.69 9.97
C ASP A 116 4.86 6.32 11.42
N PRO A 117 4.29 5.25 12.00
CA PRO A 117 4.55 4.87 13.39
C PRO A 117 5.97 4.32 13.61
N ALA A 118 6.62 3.83 12.55
CA ALA A 118 7.99 3.32 12.61
C ALA A 118 9.03 4.41 12.34
N ASN A 119 8.65 5.53 11.75
CA ASN A 119 9.57 6.62 11.40
C ASN A 119 8.90 8.01 11.48
N ALA A 120 9.19 8.75 12.56
CA ALA A 120 8.68 10.11 12.75
C ALA A 120 9.10 11.14 11.67
N GLN A 121 10.14 10.84 10.87
CA GLN A 121 10.56 11.67 9.73
C GLN A 121 9.79 11.34 8.44
N ALA A 122 8.89 10.36 8.47
CA ALA A 122 8.07 9.94 7.35
C ALA A 122 6.57 10.14 7.61
N GLN A 123 5.84 10.35 6.53
CA GLN A 123 4.38 10.29 6.47
C GLN A 123 3.97 9.27 5.40
N ARG A 124 2.77 8.73 5.55
CA ARG A 124 2.18 7.80 4.60
C ARG A 124 0.98 8.47 3.96
N ASN A 125 1.02 8.55 2.65
CA ASN A 125 -0.02 9.14 1.83
C ASN A 125 -0.85 8.00 1.26
N LEU A 126 -2.08 7.85 1.73
CA LEU A 126 -3.06 6.97 1.11
C LEU A 126 -3.74 7.72 -0.04
N ILE A 127 -3.89 7.05 -1.17
CA ILE A 127 -4.70 7.51 -2.30
C ILE A 127 -5.71 6.39 -2.60
N ALA A 128 -6.99 6.70 -2.42
CA ALA A 128 -8.11 5.84 -2.73
C ALA A 128 -8.85 6.38 -3.96
N VAL A 129 -9.08 5.54 -4.95
CA VAL A 129 -9.83 5.85 -6.17
C VAL A 129 -11.00 4.87 -6.24
N LEU A 130 -12.23 5.38 -6.26
CA LEU A 130 -13.44 4.59 -6.36
C LEU A 130 -14.21 5.00 -7.63
N GLU A 131 -14.10 4.17 -8.67
CA GLU A 131 -14.80 4.31 -9.94
C GLU A 131 -16.16 3.61 -9.84
N VAL A 132 -17.25 4.33 -10.14
CA VAL A 132 -18.63 3.84 -9.99
C VAL A 132 -19.45 4.20 -11.24
N PRO A 133 -20.15 3.24 -11.88
CA PRO A 133 -21.10 3.54 -12.94
C PRO A 133 -22.16 4.55 -12.48
N THR A 134 -22.44 5.58 -13.29
CA THR A 134 -23.25 6.74 -12.86
C THR A 134 -24.63 6.36 -12.30
N GLY A 135 -25.33 5.39 -12.91
CA GLY A 135 -26.62 4.92 -12.41
C GLY A 135 -26.56 4.32 -11.00
N ALA A 136 -25.51 3.54 -10.72
CA ALA A 136 -25.28 2.99 -9.38
C ALA A 136 -24.85 4.08 -8.39
N PHE A 137 -24.03 5.05 -8.84
CA PHE A 137 -23.57 6.16 -8.01
C PHE A 137 -24.72 7.00 -7.45
N GLU A 138 -25.66 7.46 -8.28
CA GLU A 138 -26.75 8.31 -7.81
C GLU A 138 -27.70 7.56 -6.86
N GLN A 139 -27.96 6.27 -7.10
CA GLN A 139 -28.77 5.44 -6.19
C GLN A 139 -28.18 5.32 -4.77
N ARG A 140 -26.85 5.34 -4.64
CA ARG A 140 -26.14 5.11 -3.37
C ARG A 140 -25.06 6.16 -3.10
N ARG A 141 -25.31 7.42 -3.46
CA ARG A 141 -24.34 8.53 -3.42
C ARG A 141 -23.64 8.69 -2.07
N GLY A 142 -24.41 8.70 -0.98
CA GLY A 142 -23.88 8.80 0.38
C GLY A 142 -23.11 7.55 0.85
N HIS A 143 -23.32 6.39 0.23
CA HIS A 143 -22.53 5.18 0.48
C HIS A 143 -21.11 5.32 -0.10
N TYR A 144 -20.98 5.72 -1.36
CA TYR A 144 -19.67 5.81 -2.01
C TYR A 144 -18.85 7.01 -1.53
N LEU A 145 -19.45 8.20 -1.38
CA LEU A 145 -18.74 9.40 -0.92
C LEU A 145 -18.11 9.21 0.47
N GLY A 146 -18.78 8.47 1.36
CA GLY A 146 -18.29 8.16 2.71
C GLY A 146 -17.63 6.78 2.85
N LEU A 147 -17.34 6.06 1.76
CA LEU A 147 -16.83 4.68 1.83
C LEU A 147 -15.48 4.63 2.53
N VAL A 148 -14.50 5.39 2.05
CA VAL A 148 -13.14 5.41 2.63
C VAL A 148 -13.21 5.88 4.08
N GLN A 149 -13.95 6.94 4.38
CA GLN A 149 -14.06 7.47 5.74
C GLN A 149 -14.63 6.48 6.76
N ARG A 150 -15.62 5.66 6.36
CA ARG A 150 -16.24 4.66 7.26
C ARG A 150 -15.44 3.38 7.40
N HIS A 151 -14.71 2.98 6.36
CA HIS A 151 -14.12 1.64 6.24
C HIS A 151 -12.60 1.59 6.37
N LEU A 152 -11.89 2.69 6.15
CA LEU A 152 -10.46 2.79 6.45
C LEU A 152 -10.24 2.89 7.96
N ARG A 153 -9.23 2.18 8.46
CA ARG A 153 -8.74 2.25 9.85
C ARG A 153 -7.26 2.60 9.88
N ILE A 154 -6.89 3.49 10.80
CA ILE A 154 -5.54 4.06 10.95
C ILE A 154 -5.11 4.03 12.41
N GLY A 155 -3.85 3.67 12.66
CA GLY A 155 -3.33 3.46 14.01
C GLY A 155 -3.38 1.99 14.39
N ALA A 156 -3.00 1.66 15.63
CA ALA A 156 -2.78 0.28 16.06
C ALA A 156 -4.05 -0.59 15.94
N VAL A 157 -4.26 -1.18 14.76
CA VAL A 157 -5.16 -2.29 14.54
C VAL A 157 -4.59 -3.42 15.37
N ARG A 158 -5.11 -3.57 16.59
CA ARG A 158 -4.99 -4.82 17.33
C ARG A 158 -5.72 -5.85 16.48
N SER A 159 -4.98 -6.51 15.60
CA SER A 159 -5.41 -7.73 14.93
C SER A 159 -5.77 -8.71 16.04
N ALA A 160 -7.07 -8.85 16.31
CA ALA A 160 -7.63 -9.75 17.30
C ALA A 160 -7.53 -11.23 16.87
N GLN A 161 -6.55 -11.52 16.01
CA GLN A 161 -6.22 -12.82 15.48
C GLN A 161 -4.71 -12.81 15.20
N PRO A 162 -3.89 -13.48 16.03
CA PRO A 162 -2.52 -13.77 15.65
C PRO A 162 -2.52 -14.62 14.37
N PRO A 163 -1.43 -14.61 13.57
CA PRO A 163 -1.30 -15.58 12.48
C PRO A 163 -1.45 -17.00 13.06
N PRO A 164 -2.05 -17.95 12.33
CA PRO A 164 -2.09 -19.33 12.77
C PRO A 164 -0.65 -19.82 12.93
N VAL A 165 -0.24 -20.03 14.18
CA VAL A 165 0.99 -20.74 14.47
C VAL A 165 0.76 -22.16 13.96
N LEU A 166 1.41 -22.50 12.85
CA LEU A 166 1.61 -23.89 12.46
C LEU A 166 2.56 -24.50 13.50
N GLU A 167 1.98 -24.89 14.63
CA GLU A 167 2.64 -25.72 15.62
C GLU A 167 2.95 -27.04 14.94
N LEU A 168 4.21 -27.19 14.51
CA LEU A 168 4.72 -28.43 13.98
C LEU A 168 4.63 -29.46 15.10
N ALA A 169 3.62 -30.32 15.00
CA ALA A 169 3.43 -31.41 15.95
C ALA A 169 4.76 -32.15 16.13
N PRO A 170 5.18 -32.46 17.38
CA PRO A 170 6.43 -33.15 17.61
C PRO A 170 6.40 -34.47 16.86
N MET A 171 7.35 -34.63 15.94
CA MET A 171 7.48 -35.82 15.12
C MET A 171 7.76 -37.02 16.05
N GLU A 172 6.80 -37.94 16.18
CA GLU A 172 7.03 -39.15 16.97
C GLU A 172 8.21 -39.92 16.38
N ALA A 173 9.30 -40.00 17.15
CA ALA A 173 10.47 -40.75 16.74
C ALA A 173 10.11 -42.25 16.72
N PRO A 174 10.31 -42.97 15.59
CA PRO A 174 10.00 -44.39 15.53
C PRO A 174 10.86 -45.17 16.52
N LYS A 175 10.21 -46.03 17.33
CA LYS A 175 10.89 -46.98 18.22
C LYS A 175 11.74 -47.96 17.41
N GLY A 176 13.04 -47.68 17.30
CA GLY A 176 14.05 -48.61 16.79
C GLY A 176 14.97 -49.08 17.91
N ALA A 177 14.83 -50.33 18.34
CA ALA A 177 15.80 -50.97 19.22
C ALA A 177 17.01 -51.44 18.39
N GLY A 178 18.23 -51.17 18.86
CA GLY A 178 19.46 -51.62 18.20
C GLY A 178 20.72 -51.20 18.97
N ALA A 179 21.45 -52.17 19.50
CA ALA A 179 22.68 -51.95 20.25
C ALA A 179 23.92 -51.84 19.33
N GLY A 180 25.00 -51.18 19.79
CA GLY A 180 26.26 -51.16 19.05
C GLY A 180 27.32 -50.22 19.65
N ALA A 181 28.21 -50.78 20.47
CA ALA A 181 29.33 -50.11 21.13
C ALA A 181 30.35 -49.41 20.19
N GLY A 182 31.08 -48.42 20.70
CA GLY A 182 32.47 -48.20 20.28
C GLY A 182 33.07 -46.78 20.28
N ARG A 183 33.86 -46.50 21.33
CA ARG A 183 35.14 -45.71 21.33
C ARG A 183 35.18 -44.25 20.83
N ASP A 184 35.57 -43.38 21.78
CA ASP A 184 36.81 -42.59 21.75
C ASP A 184 37.32 -42.02 20.40
N ARG A 185 37.27 -40.68 20.26
CA ARG A 185 38.47 -39.82 20.48
C ARG A 185 38.20 -38.32 20.33
N THR A 186 38.82 -37.56 21.23
CA THR A 186 39.11 -36.12 21.10
C THR A 186 40.14 -35.86 20.00
N ALA A 187 39.94 -34.79 19.23
CA ALA A 187 41.02 -34.04 18.57
C ALA A 187 40.57 -32.60 18.27
N ALA A 188 41.32 -31.62 18.75
CA ALA A 188 41.19 -30.21 18.38
C ALA A 188 42.43 -29.79 17.59
N CYS A 189 42.28 -28.94 16.57
CA CYS A 189 43.38 -28.19 15.99
C CYS A 189 42.96 -26.75 15.68
N ARG A 190 43.70 -25.78 16.21
CA ARG A 190 43.66 -24.35 15.86
C ARG A 190 44.72 -24.03 14.80
N GLY A 191 44.48 -22.97 14.04
CA GLY A 191 45.53 -22.15 13.41
C GLY A 191 45.40 -22.00 11.89
N ALA A 192 45.87 -20.91 11.26
CA ALA A 192 46.27 -19.61 11.80
C ALA A 192 46.36 -18.58 10.65
N ALA A 193 46.19 -17.28 10.99
CA ALA A 193 46.74 -16.08 10.34
C ALA A 193 46.58 -15.82 8.81
N ALA A 194 46.16 -14.59 8.49
CA ALA A 194 46.37 -13.91 7.21
C ALA A 194 47.86 -13.42 7.09
N PRO A 195 48.36 -12.73 6.00
CA PRO A 195 47.82 -11.41 5.59
C PRO A 195 48.12 -10.91 4.14
N GLN A 196 47.81 -9.61 3.92
CA GLN A 196 48.50 -8.61 3.06
C GLN A 196 48.05 -8.26 1.61
N ARG A 197 48.04 -6.93 1.40
CA ARG A 197 47.88 -6.11 0.17
C ARG A 197 49.26 -5.78 -0.43
N PRO A 198 49.36 -5.38 -1.72
CA PRO A 198 49.43 -3.96 -2.15
C PRO A 198 48.51 -3.66 -3.38
N ALA A 199 48.16 -2.44 -3.86
CA ALA A 199 48.74 -1.07 -3.92
C ALA A 199 49.77 -0.85 -5.06
N ILE A 200 49.79 0.23 -5.87
CA ILE A 200 48.96 1.47 -6.08
C ILE A 200 49.22 1.97 -7.53
N ALA A 201 48.25 2.62 -8.23
CA ALA A 201 48.56 3.55 -9.34
C ALA A 201 47.47 4.62 -9.61
N ARG A 202 47.89 5.87 -9.87
CA ARG A 202 47.08 7.06 -10.21
C ARG A 202 47.69 7.80 -11.41
N THR A 203 46.87 8.48 -12.22
CA THR A 203 47.17 9.71 -13.00
C THR A 203 45.80 10.25 -13.50
N HIS A 204 45.32 11.49 -13.30
CA HIS A 204 45.82 12.84 -13.70
C HIS A 204 46.06 12.98 -15.22
N ALA A 205 45.63 14.04 -15.94
CA ALA A 205 44.91 15.28 -15.58
C ALA A 205 44.30 15.95 -16.85
N ALA A 206 43.62 17.12 -16.69
CA ALA A 206 43.44 18.20 -17.68
C ALA A 206 42.56 17.94 -18.93
N ASP A 207 42.01 18.93 -19.66
CA ASP A 207 41.59 20.34 -19.41
C ASP A 207 40.82 20.86 -20.67
N THR A 208 40.17 22.04 -20.58
CA THR A 208 39.66 22.91 -21.67
C THR A 208 38.41 22.52 -22.47
N GLY A 209 37.62 23.54 -22.90
CA GLY A 209 36.66 23.38 -24.01
C GLY A 209 35.34 24.17 -23.94
N ALA A 210 35.36 25.51 -24.02
CA ALA A 210 34.15 26.32 -24.22
C ALA A 210 34.09 26.88 -25.66
N CYS A 211 33.00 26.66 -26.42
CA CYS A 211 32.43 27.64 -27.38
C CYS A 211 31.20 27.17 -28.22
N ARG A 212 30.26 28.12 -28.40
CA ARG A 212 29.41 28.45 -29.59
C ARG A 212 28.30 27.50 -30.12
N ARG A 213 27.08 28.09 -30.05
CA ARG A 213 26.04 28.27 -31.10
C ARG A 213 25.57 27.06 -31.93
N GLY A 214 24.29 26.71 -31.72
CA GLY A 214 23.29 26.61 -32.80
C GLY A 214 22.35 27.80 -32.67
#